data_AF-A0A6N8W1J2-F1
#
_entry.id   AF-A0A6N8W1J2-F1
#
_cell.length_a   1.000
_cell.length_b   1.000
_cell.length_c   1.000
_cell.angle_alpha   90.00
_cell.angle_beta   90.00
_cell.angle_gamma   90.00
#
_symmetry.space_group_name_H-M   'P 1'
#
loop_
_entity.id
_entity.type
_entity.pdbx_description
1 polymer ?
#
loop_
_entity_poly.entity_id
_entity_poly.type
_entity_poly.pdbx_seq_one_letter_code
_entity_poly.pdbx_strand_id
1 'polypeptide(L)'
;MTERQSGAELRPGVALLPEDFPARLAALKELTGLSWEGVATALGVDSRQLHRWRKGTAPNGEAMLSLVRLATQVPGGLDALLDEDLA
;
A
#
# COMPACT_ATOMS: atom_id res chain seq x y z
N MET A 1 30.06 20.35 5.81
CA MET A 1 29.81 19.40 6.91
C MET A 1 28.71 18.50 6.42
N THR A 2 29.08 17.31 5.94
CA THR A 2 28.19 16.44 5.16
C THR A 2 27.47 15.51 6.13
N GLU A 3 26.20 15.76 6.39
CA GLU A 3 25.38 14.85 7.20
C GLU A 3 25.16 13.56 6.41
N ARG A 4 25.61 12.45 7.00
CA ARG A 4 25.48 11.11 6.45
C ARG A 4 24.01 10.73 6.51
N GLN A 5 23.47 10.41 5.33
CA GLN A 5 22.21 9.69 5.21
C GLN A 5 22.28 8.43 6.08
N SER A 6 21.44 8.38 7.10
CA SER A 6 21.20 7.17 7.90
C SER A 6 20.55 6.14 6.99
N GLY A 7 21.37 5.32 6.34
CA GLY A 7 20.90 4.14 5.64
C GLY A 7 20.25 3.22 6.66
N ALA A 8 18.93 3.18 6.70
CA ALA A 8 18.19 2.16 7.42
C ALA A 8 18.70 0.80 6.90
N GLU A 9 19.29 0.00 7.78
CA GLU A 9 19.71 -1.36 7.46
C GLU A 9 18.46 -2.14 7.00
N LEU A 10 18.26 -2.23 5.69
CA LEU A 10 17.17 -3.00 5.09
C LEU A 10 17.43 -4.48 5.39
N ARG A 11 16.89 -4.97 6.51
CA ARG A 11 16.94 -6.39 6.85
C ARG A 11 16.11 -7.16 5.82
N PRO A 12 16.69 -8.14 5.11
CA PRO A 12 15.93 -8.96 4.18
C PRO A 12 14.79 -9.66 4.94
N GLY A 13 13.55 -9.48 4.47
CA GLY A 13 12.36 -10.11 5.05
C GLY A 13 11.41 -9.18 5.80
N VAL A 14 11.78 -7.92 6.06
CA VAL A 14 10.83 -6.91 6.54
C VAL A 14 10.51 -5.97 5.38
N ALA A 15 9.37 -6.18 4.72
CA ALA A 15 8.83 -5.17 3.84
C ALA A 15 8.46 -3.95 4.71
N LEU A 16 9.33 -2.95 4.72
CA LEU A 16 9.03 -1.67 5.35
C LEU A 16 8.04 -0.97 4.43
N LEU A 17 6.77 -0.98 4.85
CA LEU A 17 5.79 -0.10 4.27
C LEU A 17 6.04 1.34 4.75
N PRO A 18 5.68 2.33 3.93
CA PRO A 18 5.50 3.69 4.40
C PRO A 18 4.56 3.73 5.62
N GLU A 19 4.84 4.59 6.61
CA GLU A 19 4.01 4.73 7.81
C GLU A 19 2.56 5.14 7.48
N ASP A 20 2.39 5.87 6.39
CA ASP A 20 1.13 6.33 5.83
C ASP A 20 0.46 5.33 4.89
N PHE A 21 0.99 4.10 4.72
CA PHE A 21 0.40 3.07 3.86
C PHE A 21 -1.10 2.83 4.14
N PRO A 22 -1.59 2.78 5.39
CA PRO A 22 -3.03 2.67 5.64
C PRO A 22 -3.86 3.82 5.04
N ALA A 23 -3.31 5.04 5.05
CA ALA A 23 -3.96 6.22 4.46
C ALA A 23 -3.93 6.14 2.92
N ARG A 24 -2.80 5.74 2.33
CA ARG A 24 -2.65 5.47 0.89
C ARG A 24 -3.65 4.42 0.39
N LEU A 25 -3.78 3.32 1.15
CA LEU A 25 -4.76 2.28 0.86
C LEU A 25 -6.21 2.80 0.94
N ALA A 26 -6.50 3.69 1.88
CA ALA A 26 -7.82 4.34 1.97
C ALA A 26 -8.08 5.27 0.78
N ALA A 27 -7.09 6.07 0.36
CA ALA A 27 -7.19 6.92 -0.82
C ALA A 27 -7.44 6.11 -2.10
N LEU A 28 -6.68 5.02 -2.30
CA LEU A 28 -6.90 4.09 -3.41
C LEU A 28 -8.32 3.50 -3.37
N LYS A 29 -8.81 3.09 -2.19
CA LYS A 29 -10.19 2.61 -2.04
C LYS A 29 -11.21 3.67 -2.47
N GLU A 30 -11.03 4.94 -2.09
CA GLU A 30 -11.97 5.99 -2.50
C GLU A 30 -11.96 6.19 -4.03
N LEU A 31 -10.78 6.16 -4.65
CA LEU A 31 -10.67 6.27 -6.11
C LEU A 31 -11.33 5.11 -6.86
N THR A 32 -11.32 3.90 -6.30
CA THR A 32 -11.99 2.74 -6.91
C THR A 32 -13.52 2.82 -6.86
N GLY A 33 -14.08 3.63 -5.94
CA GLY A 33 -15.52 3.63 -5.65
C GLY A 33 -16.06 2.34 -5.03
N LEU A 34 -15.20 1.38 -4.67
CA LEU A 34 -15.58 0.09 -4.10
C LEU A 34 -15.80 0.17 -2.59
N SER A 35 -16.57 -0.77 -2.04
CA SER A 35 -16.54 -1.03 -0.60
C SER A 35 -15.21 -1.71 -0.21
N TRP A 36 -14.89 -1.74 1.09
CA TRP A 36 -13.73 -2.50 1.56
C TRP A 36 -13.80 -4.00 1.21
N GLU A 37 -15.01 -4.57 1.23
CA GLU A 37 -15.23 -5.95 0.78
C GLU A 37 -14.97 -6.08 -0.72
N GLY A 38 -15.45 -5.13 -1.53
CA GLY A 38 -15.18 -5.09 -2.98
C GLY A 38 -13.69 -4.99 -3.30
N VAL A 39 -12.94 -4.19 -2.53
CA VAL A 39 -11.48 -4.13 -2.63
C VAL A 39 -10.85 -5.49 -2.27
N ALA A 40 -11.30 -6.13 -1.19
CA ALA A 40 -10.80 -7.46 -0.81
C ALA A 40 -11.02 -8.49 -1.92
N THR A 41 -12.23 -8.50 -2.52
CA THR A 41 -12.57 -9.35 -3.66
C THR A 41 -11.71 -9.04 -4.89
N ALA A 42 -11.52 -7.76 -5.23
CA ALA A 42 -10.70 -7.35 -6.38
C ALA A 42 -9.24 -7.77 -6.22
N LEU A 43 -8.73 -7.77 -4.99
CA LEU A 43 -7.37 -8.17 -4.66
C LEU A 43 -7.20 -9.68 -4.45
N GLY A 44 -8.29 -10.44 -4.40
CA GLY A 44 -8.28 -11.88 -4.13
C GLY A 44 -7.85 -12.21 -2.69
N VAL A 45 -8.09 -11.32 -1.72
CA VAL A 45 -7.71 -11.52 -0.31
C VAL A 45 -8.92 -11.55 0.61
N ASP A 46 -8.74 -12.13 1.79
CA ASP A 46 -9.77 -12.12 2.83
C ASP A 46 -9.91 -10.73 3.48
N SER A 47 -11.13 -10.38 3.88
CA SER A 47 -11.44 -9.12 4.56
C SER A 47 -10.62 -8.90 5.84
N ARG A 48 -10.25 -9.97 6.56
CA ARG A 48 -9.36 -9.89 7.73
C ARG A 48 -7.94 -9.52 7.32
N GLN A 49 -7.46 -10.04 6.19
CA GLN A 49 -6.13 -9.70 5.68
C GLN A 49 -6.08 -8.22 5.29
N LEU A 50 -7.08 -7.74 4.54
CA LEU A 50 -7.21 -6.33 4.20
C LEU A 50 -7.36 -5.43 5.44
N HIS A 51 -8.09 -5.88 6.47
CA HIS A 51 -8.20 -5.17 7.74
C HIS A 51 -6.86 -5.02 8.47
N ARG A 52 -5.97 -6.02 8.40
CA ARG A 52 -4.62 -5.91 8.96
C ARG A 52 -3.78 -4.87 8.21
N TRP A 53 -3.93 -4.79 6.90
CA TRP A 53 -3.23 -3.80 6.08
C TRP A 53 -3.65 -2.37 6.41
N ARG A 54 -4.95 -2.16 6.63
CA ARG A 54 -5.51 -0.89 7.14
C ARG A 54 -5.02 -0.53 8.55
N LYS A 55 -4.34 -1.44 9.24
CA LYS A 55 -3.70 -1.22 10.55
C LYS A 55 -2.17 -1.19 10.46
N GLY A 56 -1.60 -1.16 9.26
CA GLY A 56 -0.15 -1.05 9.01
C GLY A 56 0.58 -2.38 8.86
N THR A 57 -0.12 -3.51 8.76
CA THR A 57 0.55 -4.78 8.43
C THR A 57 0.87 -4.84 6.94
N ALA A 58 2.09 -5.23 6.59
CA ALA A 58 2.49 -5.37 5.19
C ALA A 58 1.71 -6.48 4.44
N PRO A 59 1.25 -6.23 3.20
CA PRO A 59 0.85 -7.30 2.30
C PRO A 59 2.06 -8.18 1.98
N ASN A 60 1.80 -9.46 1.67
CA ASN A 60 2.82 -10.31 1.08
C ASN A 60 3.08 -9.88 -0.38
N GLY A 61 4.11 -10.42 -1.03
CA GLY A 61 4.50 -9.99 -2.39
C GLY A 61 3.40 -10.16 -3.43
N GLU A 62 2.64 -11.25 -3.35
CA GLU A 62 1.51 -11.53 -4.27
C GLU A 62 0.39 -10.48 -4.10
N ALA A 63 -0.01 -10.23 -2.86
CA ALA A 63 -1.00 -9.21 -2.53
C ALA A 63 -0.55 -7.79 -2.90
N MET A 64 0.74 -7.49 -2.71
CA MET A 64 1.29 -6.20 -3.11
C MET A 64 1.23 -6.03 -4.63
N LEU A 65 1.56 -7.07 -5.39
CA LEU A 65 1.42 -7.03 -6.84
C LEU A 65 -0.04 -6.84 -7.28
N SER A 66 -0.98 -7.50 -6.62
CA SER A 66 -2.42 -7.29 -6.86
C SER A 66 -2.86 -5.86 -6.54
N LEU A 67 -2.36 -5.27 -5.46
CA LEU A 67 -2.61 -3.87 -5.10
C LEU A 67 -2.10 -2.91 -6.18
N VAL A 68 -0.87 -3.11 -6.65
CA VAL A 68 -0.29 -2.31 -7.73
C VAL A 68 -1.10 -2.46 -9.01
N ARG A 69 -1.56 -3.68 -9.35
CA ARG A 69 -2.42 -3.91 -10.52
C ARG A 69 -3.79 -3.24 -10.40
N LEU A 70 -4.37 -3.22 -9.21
CA LEU A 70 -5.62 -2.47 -8.98
C LEU A 70 -5.38 -0.97 -9.15
N ALA A 71 -4.28 -0.46 -8.59
CA ALA A 71 -3.90 0.95 -8.69
C ALA A 71 -3.65 1.41 -10.14
N THR A 72 -3.09 0.57 -11.01
CA THR A 72 -2.90 0.92 -12.43
C THR A 72 -4.20 0.99 -13.24
N GLN A 73 -5.29 0.40 -12.73
CA GLN A 73 -6.60 0.39 -13.40
C GLN A 73 -7.45 1.60 -13.04
N VAL A 74 -7.04 2.39 -12.05
CA VAL A 74 -7.79 3.52 -11.51
C VAL A 74 -7.04 4.82 -11.79
N PRO A 75 -7.68 5.85 -12.38
CA PRO A 75 -7.04 7.16 -12.57
C PRO A 75 -6.50 7.72 -11.24
N GLY A 76 -5.21 8.05 -11.18
CA GLY A 76 -4.53 8.51 -9.96
C GLY A 76 -4.29 7.44 -8.89
N GLY A 77 -4.59 6.17 -9.18
CA GLY A 77 -4.47 5.07 -8.21
C GLY A 77 -3.01 4.74 -7.85
N LEU A 78 -2.10 4.79 -8.83
CA LEU A 78 -0.67 4.60 -8.57
C LEU A 78 -0.11 5.71 -7.71
N ASP A 79 -0.45 6.97 -8.00
CA ASP A 79 -0.02 8.14 -7.23
C ASP A 79 -0.50 8.00 -5.78
N ALA A 80 -1.77 7.65 -5.58
CA ALA A 80 -2.34 7.43 -4.25
C ALA A 80 -1.65 6.28 -3.47
N LEU A 81 -1.17 5.23 -4.15
CA LEU A 81 -0.55 4.07 -3.52
C LEU A 81 0.95 4.27 -3.25
N LEU A 82 1.66 4.92 -4.17
CA LEU A 82 3.12 5.01 -4.17
C LEU A 82 3.65 6.35 -3.70
N ASP A 83 2.81 7.38 -3.65
CA ASP A 83 3.12 8.79 -3.43
C ASP A 83 4.57 9.06 -3.00
N GLU A 84 5.40 9.43 -3.99
CA GLU A 84 6.78 9.90 -3.82
C GLU A 84 6.81 11.43 -3.57
N ASP A 85 5.65 12.09 -3.43
CA ASP A 85 5.49 13.56 -3.42
C ASP A 85 4.91 14.13 -2.11
N LEU A 86 5.32 13.56 -0.96
CA LEU A 86 5.19 14.21 0.36
C LEU A 86 6.56 14.58 0.92
N ALA A 87 7.08 15.71 0.38
CA ALA A 87 8.22 16.54 0.79
C ALA A 87 9.63 16.15 0.34
#